data_AF-A0A383RSW6-F1
#
_entry.id   AF-A0A383RSW6-F1
#
_cell.length_a   1.000
_cell.length_b   1.000
_cell.length_c   1.000
_cell.angle_alpha   90.00
_cell.angle_beta   90.00
_cell.angle_gamma   90.00
#
_symmetry.space_group_name_H-M   'P 1'
#
loop_
_entity.id
_entity.type
_entity.pdbx_description
1 polymer ?
#
loop_
_entity_poly.entity_id
_entity_poly.type
_entity_poly.pdbx_seq_one_letter_code
_entity_poly.pdbx_strand_id
1 'polypeptide(L)'
;MNKPWLALACLLAFTAYTVWSMTIASQSLLMFGLELASRPDTLQVLIDLYLMALLACVWMYRDARRKGRSAYSVVPYWALTALFVSLGPLLYLVVEGFARRRA
;
A
#
# COMPACT_ATOMS: atom_id res chain seq x y z
N MET A 1 -1.74 14.39 9.15
CA MET A 1 -2.79 14.66 8.13
C MET A 1 -3.99 15.26 8.83
N ASN A 2 -4.47 16.43 8.41
CA ASN A 2 -5.59 17.10 9.08
C ASN A 2 -6.94 16.40 8.79
N LYS A 3 -6.99 15.50 7.80
CA LYS A 3 -8.18 14.79 7.33
C LYS A 3 -7.92 13.28 7.16
N PRO A 4 -7.83 12.49 8.26
CA PRO A 4 -7.58 11.04 8.17
C PRO A 4 -8.71 10.27 7.48
N TRP A 5 -9.92 10.84 7.45
CA TRP A 5 -11.10 10.26 6.79
C TRP A 5 -10.94 10.11 5.27
N LEU A 6 -10.12 10.95 4.62
CA LEU A 6 -9.83 10.81 3.19
C LEU A 6 -9.03 9.53 2.92
N ALA A 7 -7.97 9.30 3.69
CA ALA A 7 -7.20 8.08 3.60
C ALA A 7 -8.05 6.85 3.92
N LEU A 8 -8.97 6.96 4.88
CA LEU A 8 -9.89 5.89 5.24
C LEU A 8 -10.87 5.59 4.10
N ALA A 9 -11.49 6.61 3.51
CA ALA A 9 -12.39 6.45 2.39
C ALA A 9 -11.68 5.79 1.19
N CYS A 10 -10.47 6.26 0.84
CA CYS A 10 -9.66 5.66 -0.20
C CYS A 10 -9.29 4.20 0.12
N LEU A 11 -8.89 3.91 1.37
CA LEU A 11 -8.56 2.55 1.80
C LEU A 11 -9.77 1.62 1.65
N LEU A 12 -10.94 2.02 2.16
CA LEU A 12 -12.15 1.20 2.09
C LEU A 12 -12.61 0.97 0.65
N ALA A 13 -12.67 2.04 -0.15
CA ALA A 13 -13.07 1.94 -1.55
C ALA A 13 -12.12 1.05 -2.36
N PHE A 14 -10.81 1.25 -2.21
CA PHE A 14 -9.80 0.47 -2.94
C PHE A 14 -9.75 -0.99 -2.46
N THR A 15 -9.91 -1.23 -1.16
CA THR A 15 -9.99 -2.60 -0.61
C THR A 15 -11.23 -3.32 -1.13
N ALA A 16 -12.40 -2.67 -1.11
CA ALA A 16 -13.63 -3.25 -1.63
C ALA A 16 -13.50 -3.59 -3.12
N TYR A 17 -12.92 -2.68 -3.91
CA TYR A 17 -12.65 -2.93 -5.32
C TYR A 17 -11.66 -4.08 -5.54
N THR A 18 -10.60 -4.16 -4.73
CA THR A 18 -9.61 -5.25 -4.78
C THR A 18 -10.24 -6.60 -4.43
N VAL A 19 -11.07 -6.67 -3.39
CA VAL A 19 -11.77 -7.91 -3.03
C VAL A 19 -12.72 -8.31 -4.14
N TRP A 20 -13.54 -7.38 -4.64
CA TRP A 20 -14.46 -7.63 -5.75
C TRP A 20 -13.71 -8.14 -6.99
N SER A 21 -12.63 -7.48 -7.40
CA SER A 21 -11.86 -7.88 -8.58
C SER A 21 -11.25 -9.27 -8.41
N MET A 22 -10.75 -9.60 -7.22
CA MET A 22 -10.23 -10.94 -6.92
C MET A 22 -11.32 -12.02 -6.90
N THR A 23 -12.56 -11.69 -6.54
CA THR A 23 -13.67 -12.68 -6.57
C THR A 23 -14.13 -13.05 -7.98
N ILE A 24 -13.97 -12.15 -8.96
CA ILE A 24 -14.35 -12.39 -10.35
C ILE A 24 -13.16 -12.76 -11.24
N ALA A 25 -11.93 -12.65 -10.73
CA ALA A 25 -10.72 -12.96 -11.47
C ALA A 25 -10.62 -14.48 -11.72
N SER A 26 -10.39 -14.85 -12.98
CA SER A 26 -10.17 -16.25 -13.38
C SER A 26 -8.76 -16.74 -13.04
N GLN A 27 -7.81 -15.83 -12.85
CA GLN A 27 -6.41 -16.12 -12.59
C GLN A 27 -5.95 -15.54 -11.25
N SER A 28 -4.90 -16.14 -10.69
CA SER A 28 -4.32 -15.66 -9.45
C SER A 28 -3.60 -14.33 -9.65
N LEU A 29 -3.47 -13.55 -8.57
CA LEU A 29 -2.77 -12.27 -8.58
C LEU A 29 -1.29 -12.40 -9.00
N LEU A 30 -0.63 -13.49 -8.61
CA LEU A 30 0.74 -13.80 -9.02
C LEU A 30 0.84 -14.05 -10.53
N MET A 31 -0.08 -14.85 -11.08
CA MET A 31 -0.11 -15.12 -12.53
C MET A 31 -0.39 -13.84 -13.33
N PHE A 32 -1.31 -13.00 -12.86
CA PHE A 32 -1.55 -11.68 -13.43
C PHE A 32 -0.29 -10.79 -13.40
N GLY A 33 0.45 -10.80 -12.30
CA GLY A 33 1.72 -10.07 -12.18
C GLY A 33 2.79 -10.57 -13.16
N LEU A 34 2.90 -11.89 -13.35
CA LEU A 34 3.82 -12.48 -14.33
C LEU A 34 3.42 -12.14 -15.76
N GLU A 35 2.12 -12.13 -16.06
CA GLU A 35 1.59 -11.73 -17.36
C GLU A 35 1.89 -10.25 -17.66
N LEU A 36 1.68 -9.36 -16.69
CA LEU A 36 2.08 -7.94 -16.77
C LEU A 36 3.59 -7.80 -17.00
N ALA A 37 4.40 -8.64 -16.37
CA ALA A 37 5.85 -8.60 -16.56
C ALA A 37 6.30 -9.15 -17.93
N SER A 38 5.46 -9.94 -18.60
CA SER A 38 5.79 -10.57 -19.89
C SER A 38 5.78 -9.60 -21.07
N ARG A 39 5.06 -8.47 -20.97
CA ARG A 39 4.99 -7.46 -22.03
C ARG A 39 5.78 -6.21 -21.63
N PRO A 40 6.66 -5.67 -22.50
CA PRO A 40 7.54 -4.55 -22.14
C PRO A 40 6.81 -3.27 -21.69
N ASP A 41 5.67 -2.97 -22.31
CA ASP A 41 4.82 -1.81 -22.03
C ASP A 41 4.18 -1.89 -20.63
N THR A 42 3.63 -3.04 -20.27
CA THR A 42 3.05 -3.24 -18.93
C THR A 42 4.12 -3.44 -17.86
N LEU A 43 5.27 -4.01 -18.21
CA LEU A 43 6.41 -4.16 -17.32
C LEU A 43 6.94 -2.79 -16.86
N GLN A 44 6.99 -1.79 -17.74
CA GLN A 44 7.39 -0.43 -17.37
C GLN A 44 6.49 0.14 -16.27
N VAL A 45 5.17 -0.03 -16.39
CA VAL A 45 4.20 0.43 -15.39
C VAL A 45 4.37 -0.33 -14.06
N LEU A 46 4.63 -1.64 -14.13
CA LEU A 46 4.89 -2.47 -12.95
C LEU A 46 6.15 -2.00 -12.21
N ILE A 47 7.23 -1.72 -12.93
CA ILE A 47 8.49 -1.20 -12.37
C ILE A 47 8.24 0.15 -11.70
N ASP A 48 7.58 1.08 -12.38
CA ASP A 48 7.28 2.41 -11.83
C ASP A 48 6.44 2.32 -10.55
N LEU A 49 5.42 1.45 -10.56
CA LEU A 49 4.55 1.21 -9.40
C LEU A 49 5.32 0.66 -8.20
N TYR A 50 6.19 -0.33 -8.40
CA TYR A 50 7.00 -0.91 -7.32
C TYR A 50 8.13 0.02 -6.86
N LEU A 51 8.66 0.87 -7.74
CA LEU A 51 9.60 1.93 -7.34
C LEU A 51 8.91 2.93 -6.41
N MET A 52 7.70 3.38 -6.76
CA MET A 52 6.88 4.23 -5.90
C MET A 52 6.55 3.55 -4.57
N ALA A 53 6.24 2.24 -4.59
CA ALA A 53 6.01 1.44 -3.40
C ALA A 53 7.24 1.42 -2.47
N LEU A 54 8.44 1.25 -3.04
CA LEU A 54 9.69 1.26 -2.28
C LEU A 54 9.97 2.63 -1.65
N LEU A 55 9.73 3.72 -2.39
CA LEU A 55 9.82 5.07 -1.85
C LEU A 55 8.83 5.29 -0.70
N ALA A 56 7.59 4.78 -0.83
CA ALA A 56 6.61 4.82 0.23
C ALA A 56 7.06 4.00 1.46
N CYS A 57 7.67 2.83 1.27
CA CYS A 57 8.25 2.02 2.35
C CYS A 57 9.34 2.76 3.12
N VAL A 58 10.28 3.40 2.40
CA VAL A 58 11.33 4.23 2.99
C VAL A 58 10.73 5.42 3.72
N TRP A 59 9.71 6.06 3.16
CA TRP A 59 8.99 7.15 3.80
C TRP A 59 8.33 6.71 5.11
N MET A 60 7.59 5.59 5.13
CA MET A 60 6.96 5.04 6.33
C MET A 60 7.98 4.76 7.43
N TYR A 61 9.11 4.16 7.08
CA TYR A 61 10.20 3.92 8.03
C TYR A 61 10.75 5.22 8.62
N ARG A 62 11.05 6.21 7.79
CA ARG A 62 11.56 7.51 8.26
C ARG A 62 10.53 8.24 9.13
N ASP A 63 9.25 8.19 8.77
CA ASP A 63 8.17 8.80 9.55
C ASP A 63 7.98 8.10 10.91
N ALA A 64 8.02 6.76 10.95
CA ALA A 64 7.97 6.00 12.20
C ALA A 64 9.16 6.32 13.12
N ARG A 65 10.38 6.37 12.58
CA ARG A 65 11.59 6.72 13.33
C ARG A 65 11.54 8.15 13.87
N ARG A 66 11.05 9.12 13.08
CA ARG A 66 10.87 10.52 13.51
C ARG A 66 9.90 10.65 14.68
N LYS A 67 8.93 9.74 14.82
CA LYS A 67 7.97 9.69 15.92
C LYS A 67 8.46 8.87 17.12
N GLY A 68 9.73 8.45 17.14
CA GLY A 68 10.29 7.62 18.20
C GLY A 68 9.79 6.18 18.21
N ARG A 69 9.09 5.72 17.15
CA ARG A 69 8.58 4.35 17.06
C ARG A 69 9.68 3.38 16.63
N SER A 70 9.53 2.13 17.04
CA SER A 70 10.39 1.03 16.60
C SER A 70 10.27 0.82 15.08
N ALA A 71 11.36 0.44 14.41
CA ALA A 71 11.35 0.08 13.00
C ALA A 71 10.41 -1.12 12.72
N TYR A 72 10.22 -2.00 13.69
CA TYR A 72 9.32 -3.14 13.56
C TYR A 72 7.85 -2.74 13.42
N SER A 73 7.47 -1.52 13.82
CA SER A 73 6.09 -1.05 13.67
C SER A 73 5.67 -0.91 12.21
N VAL A 74 6.61 -0.76 11.26
CA VAL A 74 6.29 -0.59 9.84
C VAL A 74 6.18 -1.90 9.06
N VAL A 75 6.66 -3.00 9.63
CA VAL A 75 6.73 -4.32 8.95
C VAL A 75 5.37 -4.81 8.44
N PRO A 76 4.25 -4.72 9.19
CA PRO A 76 2.94 -5.13 8.68
C PRO A 76 2.51 -4.34 7.44
N TYR A 77 2.79 -3.03 7.40
CA TYR A 77 2.45 -2.20 6.24
C TYR A 77 3.35 -2.53 5.04
N TRP A 78 4.63 -2.86 5.26
CA TRP A 78 5.53 -3.32 4.21
C TRP A 78 5.08 -4.64 3.60
N ALA A 79 4.68 -5.61 4.43
CA ALA A 79 4.13 -6.88 3.94
C ALA A 79 2.87 -6.65 3.08
N LEU A 80 1.97 -5.78 3.53
CA LEU A 80 0.79 -5.41 2.75
C LEU A 80 1.14 -4.65 1.45
N THR A 81 2.17 -3.80 1.49
CA THR A 81 2.70 -3.08 0.31
C THR A 81 3.32 -4.04 -0.71
N ALA A 82 4.01 -5.09 -0.28
CA ALA A 82 4.61 -6.05 -1.20
C ALA A 82 3.55 -6.78 -2.06
N LEU A 83 2.39 -7.06 -1.46
CA LEU A 83 1.30 -7.80 -2.10
C LEU A 83 0.34 -6.89 -2.87
N PHE A 84 0.03 -5.73 -2.31
CA PHE A 84 -1.05 -4.87 -2.81
C PHE A 84 -0.66 -3.42 -3.04
N VAL A 85 0.64 -3.13 -2.99
CA VAL A 85 1.27 -1.84 -3.24
C VAL A 85 0.64 -0.68 -2.45
N SER A 86 -0.42 -0.07 -2.93
CA SER A 86 -1.03 1.12 -2.33
C SER A 86 -1.79 0.85 -1.01
N LEU A 87 -2.22 -0.39 -0.75
CA LEU A 87 -2.95 -0.74 0.49
C LEU A 87 -2.11 -0.53 1.76
N GLY A 88 -0.81 -0.86 1.73
CA GLY A 88 0.09 -0.69 2.86
C GLY A 88 0.25 0.78 3.30
N PRO A 89 0.67 1.69 2.40
CA PRO A 89 0.80 3.11 2.70
C PRO A 89 -0.55 3.76 3.08
N LEU A 90 -1.66 3.37 2.43
CA LEU A 90 -2.99 3.87 2.78
C LEU A 90 -3.36 3.49 4.22
N LEU A 91 -3.16 2.23 4.60
CA LEU A 91 -3.42 1.76 5.97
C LEU A 91 -2.52 2.49 6.98
N TYR A 92 -1.23 2.69 6.66
CA TYR A 92 -0.32 3.46 7.50
C TYR A 92 -0.84 4.90 7.72
N LEU A 93 -1.25 5.59 6.66
CA LEU A 93 -1.80 6.94 6.73
C LEU A 93 -3.08 7.02 7.58
N VAL A 94 -3.95 6.02 7.48
CA VAL A 94 -5.17 5.91 8.31
C VAL A 94 -4.80 5.77 9.78
N VAL A 95 -3.98 4.77 10.14
CA VAL A 95 -3.61 4.48 11.52
C VAL A 95 -2.90 5.67 12.15
N GLU A 96 -1.91 6.24 11.46
CA GLU A 96 -1.17 7.40 11.94
C GLU A 96 -2.03 8.67 12.00
N GLY A 97 -2.95 8.82 11.05
CA GLY A 97 -3.87 9.94 10.99
C GLY A 97 -4.85 9.98 12.16
N PHE A 98 -5.36 8.82 12.58
CA PHE A 98 -6.23 8.72 13.76
C PHE A 98 -5.44 8.73 15.08
N ALA A 99 -4.26 8.11 15.14
CA ALA A 99 -3.41 8.14 16.33
C ALA A 99 -3.02 9.57 16.73
N ARG A 100 -2.68 10.43 15.75
CA ARG A 100 -2.37 11.85 16.01
C ARG A 100 -3.56 12.70 16.47
N ARG A 101 -4.81 12.28 16.21
CA ARG A 101 -6.01 13.00 16.70
C ARG A 101 -6.34 12.68 18.15
N ARG A 102 -5.83 11.57 18.68
CA ARG A 102 -6.05 11.15 20.08
C ARG A 102 -5.00 11.69 21.04
N ALA A 103 -3.87 12.17 20.53
CA ALA A 103 -2.80 12.82 21.29
C ALA A 103 -2.99 14.34 21.29
#